data_AF-A0A846NF62-F1
#
_entry.id   AF-A0A846NF62-F1
#
_cell.length_a   1.000
_cell.length_b   1.000
_cell.length_c   1.000
_cell.angle_alpha   90.00
_cell.angle_beta   90.00
_cell.angle_gamma   90.00
#
_symmetry.space_group_name_H-M   'P 1'
#
loop_
_entity.id
_entity.type
_entity.pdbx_description
1 polymer ?
#
loop_
_entity_poly.entity_id
_entity_poly.type
_entity_poly.pdbx_seq_one_letter_code
_entity_poly.pdbx_strand_id
1 'polypeptide(L)'
;MIETYEIHATLQVVSLISLLLGSYSARKHKTRLHHMFQYTALVLSTLAVSIMIYESRGLPTLHGKLGFSVYLFITVTALSGRLFLKRTPLLGRKIRRNEHRAIGILAVSLLFLMILYGLFTFVL
;
A
#
# COMPACT_ATOMS: atom_id res chain seq x y z
N MET A 1 21.54 -11.89 1.52
CA MET A 1 21.20 -10.70 2.33
C MET A 1 21.00 -9.48 1.45
N ILE A 2 22.03 -8.89 0.81
CA ILE A 2 21.90 -7.65 0.00
C ILE A 2 20.79 -7.75 -1.07
N GLU A 3 20.76 -8.85 -1.82
CA GLU A 3 19.75 -9.09 -2.86
C GLU A 3 18.30 -9.06 -2.33
N THR A 4 18.05 -9.58 -1.12
CA THR A 4 16.71 -9.60 -0.50
C THR A 4 16.20 -8.20 -0.20
N TYR A 5 17.07 -7.31 0.30
CA TYR A 5 16.72 -5.92 0.60
C TYR A 5 16.49 -5.11 -0.67
N GLU A 6 17.26 -5.36 -1.73
CA GLU A 6 17.07 -4.74 -3.05
C GLU A 6 15.75 -5.19 -3.71
N ILE A 7 15.42 -6.47 -3.62
CA ILE A 7 14.12 -7.00 -4.08
C ILE A 7 12.98 -6.34 -3.31
N HIS A 8 13.09 -6.25 -1.97
CA HIS A 8 12.09 -5.57 -1.16
C HIS A 8 11.89 -4.11 -1.60
N ALA A 9 12.97 -3.34 -1.71
CA ALA A 9 12.91 -1.94 -2.11
C ALA A 9 12.29 -1.77 -3.51
N THR A 10 12.69 -2.62 -4.47
CA THR A 10 12.14 -2.64 -5.82
C THR A 10 10.63 -2.90 -5.82
N LEU A 11 10.18 -3.92 -5.08
CA LEU A 11 8.76 -4.24 -4.97
C LEU A 11 7.96 -3.08 -4.34
N GLN A 12 8.51 -2.37 -3.35
CA GLN A 12 7.85 -1.19 -2.76
C GLN A 12 7.72 -0.03 -3.75
N VAL A 13 8.77 0.24 -4.55
CA VAL A 13 8.73 1.27 -5.58
C VAL A 13 7.72 0.93 -6.68
N VAL A 14 7.72 -0.32 -7.17
CA VAL A 14 6.75 -0.76 -8.18
C VAL A 14 5.32 -0.73 -7.61
N SER A 15 5.14 -1.08 -6.33
CA SER A 15 3.86 -0.94 -5.64
C SER A 15 3.38 0.52 -5.62
N LEU A 16 4.26 1.47 -5.26
CA LEU A 16 3.94 2.89 -5.29
C LEU A 16 3.53 3.37 -6.68
N ILE A 17 4.28 3.00 -7.73
CA ILE A 17 3.94 3.32 -9.12
C ILE A 17 2.55 2.76 -9.46
N SER A 18 2.27 1.52 -9.07
CA SER A 18 0.96 0.91 -9.29
C SER A 18 -0.16 1.67 -8.57
N LEU A 19 0.02 2.10 -7.32
CA LEU A 19 -0.95 2.94 -6.61
C LEU A 19 -1.20 4.28 -7.32
N LEU A 20 -0.14 4.91 -7.85
CA LEU A 20 -0.23 6.16 -8.62
C LEU A 20 -1.01 5.97 -9.92
N LEU A 21 -0.71 4.91 -10.68
CA LEU A 21 -1.43 4.54 -11.91
C LEU A 21 -2.90 4.22 -11.64
N GLY A 22 -3.18 3.54 -10.52
CA GLY A 22 -4.54 3.27 -10.07
C GLY A 22 -5.30 4.56 -9.72
N SER A 23 -4.64 5.51 -9.06
CA SER A 23 -5.20 6.84 -8.73
C SER A 23 -5.47 7.68 -9.98
N TYR A 24 -4.54 7.66 -10.94
CA TYR A 24 -4.71 8.31 -12.25
C TYR A 24 -5.89 7.70 -13.04
N SER A 25 -5.98 6.37 -13.08
CA SER A 25 -7.06 5.65 -13.75
C SER A 25 -8.44 5.98 -13.16
N ALA A 26 -8.52 6.17 -11.84
CA ALA A 26 -9.76 6.61 -11.18
C ALA A 26 -10.18 8.02 -11.59
N ARG A 27 -9.23 8.94 -11.79
CA ARG A 27 -9.52 10.29 -12.34
C ARG A 27 -10.04 10.23 -13.77
N LYS A 28 -9.59 9.26 -14.56
CA LYS A 28 -10.08 9.00 -15.92
C LYS A 28 -11.34 8.11 -15.96
N HIS A 29 -12.00 7.90 -14.81
CA HIS A 29 -13.21 7.08 -14.67
C HIS A 29 -13.05 5.61 -15.13
N LYS A 30 -11.82 5.09 -15.21
CA LYS A 30 -11.52 3.70 -15.58
C LYS A 30 -11.45 2.82 -14.33
N THR A 31 -12.60 2.49 -13.75
CA THR A 31 -12.71 1.76 -12.46
C THR A 31 -12.07 0.37 -12.48
N ARG A 32 -12.20 -0.38 -13.59
CA ARG A 32 -11.54 -1.68 -13.76
C ARG A 32 -10.02 -1.56 -13.66
N LEU A 33 -9.42 -0.60 -14.35
CA LEU A 33 -7.97 -0.35 -14.30
C LEU A 33 -7.55 0.14 -12.92
N HIS A 34 -8.35 1.01 -12.30
CA HIS A 34 -8.10 1.44 -10.92
C HIS A 34 -7.95 0.22 -9.99
N HIS A 35 -8.95 -0.67 -9.96
CA HIS A 35 -8.90 -1.86 -9.10
C HIS A 35 -7.76 -2.82 -9.46
N MET A 36 -7.50 -3.03 -10.76
CA MET A 36 -6.38 -3.86 -11.21
C MET A 36 -5.06 -3.36 -10.62
N PHE A 37 -4.75 -2.06 -10.79
CA PHE A 37 -3.55 -1.47 -10.23
C PHE A 37 -3.52 -1.47 -8.68
N GLN A 38 -4.66 -1.26 -8.01
CA GLN A 38 -4.72 -1.38 -6.55
C GLN A 38 -4.38 -2.80 -6.07
N TYR A 39 -4.90 -3.85 -6.74
CA TYR A 39 -4.58 -5.22 -6.36
C TYR A 39 -3.15 -5.61 -6.72
N THR A 40 -2.63 -5.14 -7.86
CA THR A 40 -1.21 -5.31 -8.19
C THR A 40 -0.31 -4.69 -7.11
N ALA A 41 -0.61 -3.46 -6.66
CA ALA A 41 0.13 -2.82 -5.58
C ALA A 41 0.06 -3.62 -4.27
N LEU A 42 -1.14 -4.14 -3.94
CA LEU A 42 -1.34 -4.94 -2.73
C LEU A 42 -0.54 -6.25 -2.78
N VAL A 43 -0.53 -6.95 -3.91
CA VAL A 43 0.25 -8.18 -4.10
C VAL A 43 1.74 -7.88 -3.95
N LEU A 44 2.25 -6.86 -4.65
CA LEU A 44 3.65 -6.46 -4.58
C LEU A 44 4.08 -6.08 -3.15
N SER A 45 3.25 -5.28 -2.46
CA SER A 45 3.52 -4.90 -1.06
C SER A 45 3.49 -6.09 -0.12
N THR A 46 2.55 -7.02 -0.32
CA THR A 46 2.43 -8.24 0.50
C THR A 46 3.68 -9.12 0.32
N LEU A 47 4.15 -9.29 -0.91
CA LEU A 47 5.38 -10.03 -1.19
C LEU A 47 6.59 -9.34 -0.54
N ALA A 48 6.74 -8.03 -0.73
CA ALA A 48 7.83 -7.25 -0.15
C ALA A 48 7.90 -7.34 1.38
N VAL A 49 6.74 -7.22 2.05
CA VAL A 49 6.63 -7.31 3.51
C VAL A 49 6.89 -8.74 4.00
N SER A 50 6.33 -9.75 3.32
CA SER A 50 6.50 -11.15 3.73
C SER A 50 7.96 -11.60 3.64
N ILE A 51 8.64 -11.22 2.55
CA ILE A 51 10.08 -11.47 2.37
C ILE A 51 10.88 -10.86 3.51
N MET A 52 10.60 -9.60 3.87
CA MET A 52 11.35 -8.93 4.94
C MET A 52 11.04 -9.45 6.34
N ILE A 53 9.81 -9.85 6.62
CA ILE A 53 9.46 -10.50 7.88
C ILE A 53 10.23 -11.82 8.02
N TYR A 54 10.30 -12.61 6.94
CA TYR A 54 11.05 -13.86 6.93
C TYR A 54 12.55 -13.61 7.15
N GLU A 55 13.16 -12.72 6.35
CA GLU A 55 14.59 -12.40 6.43
C GLU A 55 14.98 -11.82 7.79
N SER A 56 14.16 -10.92 8.34
CA SER A 56 14.43 -10.24 9.61
C SER A 56 13.98 -11.05 10.83
N ARG A 57 13.40 -12.24 10.63
CA ARG A 57 12.78 -13.07 11.68
C ARG A 57 11.76 -12.30 12.53
N GLY A 58 10.97 -11.44 11.88
CA GLY A 58 9.99 -10.56 12.53
C GLY A 58 10.13 -9.09 12.11
N LEU A 59 9.81 -8.18 13.03
CA LEU A 59 9.85 -6.72 12.81
C LEU A 59 10.73 -6.03 13.87
N PRO A 60 12.07 -6.28 13.88
CA PRO A 60 12.94 -5.79 14.95
C PRO A 60 13.17 -4.28 14.89
N THR A 61 13.18 -3.70 13.69
CA THR A 61 13.49 -2.27 13.47
C THR A 61 12.27 -1.37 13.57
N LEU A 62 12.47 -0.09 13.88
CA LEU A 62 11.41 0.91 13.84
C LEU A 62 10.82 1.05 12.43
N HIS A 63 11.69 1.07 11.41
CA HIS A 63 11.27 1.05 10.01
C HIS A 63 10.36 -0.14 9.69
N GLY A 64 10.70 -1.34 10.16
CA GLY A 64 9.88 -2.54 9.96
C GLY A 64 8.49 -2.42 10.61
N LYS A 65 8.40 -1.94 11.85
CA LYS A 65 7.12 -1.77 12.57
C LYS A 65 6.22 -0.71 11.91
N LEU A 66 6.80 0.43 11.55
CA LEU A 66 6.07 1.52 10.86
C LEU A 66 5.67 1.09 9.44
N GLY A 67 6.58 0.47 8.70
CA GLY A 67 6.32 -0.04 7.35
C GLY A 67 5.21 -1.08 7.33
N PHE A 68 5.18 -1.99 8.30
CA PHE A 68 4.10 -2.96 8.46
C PHE A 68 2.75 -2.27 8.76
N SER A 69 2.76 -1.24 9.60
CA SER A 69 1.55 -0.44 9.89
C SER A 69 1.02 0.26 8.64
N VAL A 70 1.91 0.83 7.83
CA VAL A 70 1.56 1.45 6.53
C VAL A 70 1.02 0.41 5.55
N TYR A 71 1.62 -0.80 5.50
CA TYR A 71 1.11 -1.91 4.70
C TYR A 71 -0.32 -2.31 5.10
N LEU A 72 -0.60 -2.44 6.40
CA LEU A 72 -1.96 -2.73 6.88
C LEU A 72 -2.94 -1.62 6.48
N PHE A 73 -2.52 -0.36 6.62
CA PHE A 73 -3.33 0.79 6.23
C PHE A 73 -3.65 0.79 4.72
N ILE A 74 -2.66 0.51 3.85
CA ILE A 74 -2.87 0.36 2.41
C ILE A 74 -3.82 -0.80 2.11
N THR A 75 -3.67 -1.93 2.80
CA THR A 75 -4.54 -3.10 2.65
C THR A 75 -5.99 -2.77 2.97
N VAL A 76 -6.24 -2.14 4.12
CA VAL A 76 -7.59 -1.69 4.51
C VAL A 76 -8.12 -0.65 3.52
N THR A 77 -7.28 0.26 3.03
CA THR A 77 -7.65 1.26 2.02
C THR A 77 -8.09 0.61 0.71
N ALA A 78 -7.33 -0.35 0.20
CA ALA A 78 -7.66 -1.08 -1.02
C ALA A 78 -8.96 -1.91 -0.87
N LEU A 79 -9.15 -2.55 0.29
CA LEU A 79 -10.36 -3.31 0.61
C LEU A 79 -11.57 -2.43 0.88
N SER A 80 -11.37 -1.21 1.39
CA SER A 80 -12.45 -0.23 1.58
C SER A 80 -13.21 -0.02 0.27
N GLY A 81 -12.50 -0.03 -0.86
CA GLY A 81 -13.02 0.04 -2.24
C GLY A 81 -14.11 -1.00 -2.57
N ARG A 82 -14.03 -2.21 -1.97
CA ARG A 82 -15.05 -3.26 -2.12
C ARG A 82 -16.19 -3.14 -1.11
N LEU A 83 -15.90 -2.60 0.09
CA LEU A 83 -16.93 -2.28 1.08
C LEU A 83 -17.91 -1.19 0.60
N PHE A 84 -17.60 -0.45 -0.47
CA PHE A 84 -18.56 0.41 -1.19
C PHE A 84 -19.66 -0.36 -1.95
N LEU A 85 -19.42 -1.62 -2.33
CA LEU A 85 -20.30 -2.39 -3.23
C LEU A 85 -21.34 -3.25 -2.50
N LYS A 86 -21.12 -3.58 -1.22
CA LYS A 86 -22.09 -4.31 -0.40
C LYS A 86 -22.55 -3.44 0.77
N ARG A 87 -23.85 -3.14 0.84
CA ARG A 87 -24.50 -2.65 2.06
C ARG A 87 -24.19 -3.66 3.16
N THR A 88 -23.25 -3.36 4.06
CA THR A 88 -23.08 -4.11 5.29
C THR A 88 -24.09 -3.60 6.30
N PRO A 89 -25.04 -4.42 6.78
CA PRO A 89 -26.10 -3.99 7.68
C PRO A 89 -25.61 -3.60 9.09
N LEU A 90 -24.35 -3.89 9.42
CA LEU A 90 -23.76 -3.65 10.75
C LEU A 90 -23.05 -2.29 10.91
N LEU A 91 -22.67 -1.61 9.82
CA LEU A 91 -21.97 -0.32 9.86
C LEU A 91 -22.67 0.66 8.92
N GLY A 92 -23.73 1.28 9.42
CA GLY A 92 -24.70 2.09 8.67
C GLY A 92 -24.20 3.38 8.00
N ARG A 93 -22.93 3.48 7.56
CA ARG A 93 -22.46 4.60 6.73
C ARG A 93 -21.57 4.14 5.59
N LYS A 94 -22.02 4.46 4.37
CA LYS A 94 -21.24 4.32 3.13
C LYS A 94 -20.12 5.37 3.19
N ILE A 95 -18.85 4.94 3.12
CA ILE A 95 -17.73 5.88 2.94
C ILE A 95 -18.04 6.71 1.70
N ARG A 96 -17.87 8.02 1.80
CA ARG A 96 -18.10 8.94 0.69
C ARG A 96 -16.89 8.94 -0.24
N ARG A 97 -17.08 9.28 -1.52
CA ARG A 97 -16.00 9.31 -2.51
C ARG A 97 -14.84 10.24 -2.11
N ASN A 98 -15.14 11.36 -1.48
CA ASN A 98 -14.15 12.29 -0.95
C ASN A 98 -13.35 11.70 0.22
N GLU A 99 -13.99 10.95 1.11
CA GLU A 99 -13.35 10.25 2.22
C GLU A 99 -12.41 9.15 1.68
N HIS A 100 -12.88 8.33 0.74
CA HIS A 100 -12.03 7.33 0.07
C HIS A 100 -10.81 7.98 -0.60
N ARG A 101 -11.03 9.10 -1.28
CA ARG A 101 -9.96 9.84 -1.95
C ARG A 101 -8.94 10.36 -0.94
N ALA A 102 -9.39 10.89 0.20
CA ALA A 102 -8.49 11.37 1.25
C ALA A 102 -7.66 10.22 1.84
N ILE A 103 -8.30 9.09 2.18
CA ILE A 103 -7.62 7.89 2.69
C ILE A 103 -6.63 7.35 1.65
N GLY A 104 -7.01 7.31 0.37
CA GLY A 104 -6.13 6.89 -0.72
C GLY A 104 -4.91 7.79 -0.91
N ILE A 105 -5.08 9.11 -0.85
CA ILE A 105 -3.96 10.06 -0.88
C ILE A 105 -3.03 9.81 0.31
N LEU A 106 -3.58 9.66 1.51
CA LEU A 106 -2.80 9.39 2.72
C LEU A 106 -2.01 8.07 2.59
N ALA A 107 -2.62 7.01 2.05
CA ALA A 107 -1.96 5.72 1.85
C ALA A 107 -0.75 5.83 0.90
N VAL A 108 -0.91 6.56 -0.22
CA VAL A 108 0.18 6.82 -1.17
C VAL A 108 1.30 7.66 -0.53
N SER A 109 0.94 8.72 0.20
CA SER A 109 1.91 9.59 0.88
C SER A 109 2.70 8.83 1.95
N LEU A 110 2.04 7.98 2.75
CA LEU A 110 2.68 7.17 3.76
C LEU A 110 3.64 6.15 3.16
N LEU A 111 3.26 5.48 2.06
CA LEU A 111 4.17 4.55 1.37
C LEU A 111 5.41 5.28 0.84
N PHE A 112 5.21 6.44 0.21
CA PHE A 112 6.31 7.25 -0.31
C PHE A 112 7.27 7.67 0.81
N LEU A 113 6.75 8.17 1.93
CA LEU A 113 7.57 8.54 3.09
C LEU A 113 8.31 7.33 3.67
N MET A 114 7.69 6.15 3.72
CA MET A 114 8.38 4.94 4.17
C MET A 114 9.51 4.52 3.23
N ILE A 115 9.35 4.66 1.92
CA ILE A 115 10.42 4.40 0.96
C ILE A 115 11.59 5.37 1.21
N LEU A 116 11.31 6.67 1.36
CA LEU A 116 12.35 7.66 1.67
C LEU A 116 13.04 7.37 3.00
N TYR A 117 12.28 7.00 4.03
CA TYR A 117 12.85 6.63 5.33
C TYR A 117 13.75 5.39 5.23
N GLY A 118 13.36 4.40 4.43
CA GLY A 118 14.19 3.22 4.15
C GLY A 118 15.50 3.58 3.46
N LEU A 119 15.44 4.42 2.41
CA LEU A 119 16.63 4.91 1.70
C LEU A 119 17.58 5.65 2.65
N PHE A 120 17.04 6.54 3.49
CA PHE A 120 17.84 7.30 4.45
C PHE A 120 18.47 6.42 5.55
N THR A 121 17.84 5.32 5.93
CA THR A 121 18.30 4.49 7.07
C THR A 121 19.26 3.38 6.64
N PHE A 122 19.12 2.87 5.43
CA PHE A 122 19.80 1.64 5.01
C PHE A 122 20.67 1.79 3.76
N VAL A 123 20.64 2.95 3.09
CA VAL A 123 21.40 3.18 1.84
C VAL A 123 22.32 4.40 1.97
N LEU A 124 21.78 5.52 2.46
CA LEU A 124 22.53 6.76 2.73
C LEU A 124 23.14 6.72 4.14
#